data_AF-A0A2N3DDW6-F1
#
_entry.id   AF-A0A2N3DDW6-F1
#
_cell.length_a   1.000
_cell.length_b   1.000
_cell.length_c   1.000
_cell.angle_alpha   90.00
_cell.angle_beta   90.00
_cell.angle_gamma   90.00
#
_symmetry.space_group_name_H-M   'P 1'
#
loop_
_entity.id
_entity.type
_entity.pdbx_description
1 polymer ?
#
loop_
_entity_poly.entity_id
_entity_poly.type
_entity_poly.pdbx_seq_one_letter_code
_entity_poly.pdbx_strand_id
1 'polypeptide(L)'
;MLVALTACGAQSPPPPGDIVDCAIGAGAELSPVCTLELVAGTQEIVIHHPDGGFRRLSRDLATGSLAPLDGAEPLVPEPVESGALQFVIGADRYSIPPDLLEPVQP
;
A
#
# COMPACT_ATOMS: atom_id res chain seq x y z
N MET A 1 10.41 -32.61 -32.65
CA MET A 1 10.36 -31.14 -32.68
C MET A 1 9.98 -30.68 -31.28
N LEU A 2 10.98 -30.36 -30.47
CA LEU A 2 10.81 -29.95 -29.07
C LEU A 2 10.63 -28.44 -29.07
N VAL A 3 9.44 -27.95 -28.72
CA VAL A 3 9.16 -26.52 -28.61
C VAL A 3 9.57 -26.09 -27.20
N ALA A 4 10.77 -25.55 -27.07
CA ALA A 4 11.21 -24.91 -25.84
C ALA A 4 10.61 -23.50 -25.78
N LEU A 5 9.53 -23.32 -25.03
CA LEU A 5 9.09 -21.99 -24.62
C LEU A 5 10.04 -21.52 -23.51
N THR A 6 11.08 -20.79 -23.89
CA THR A 6 11.81 -19.92 -22.95
C THR A 6 10.87 -18.77 -22.59
N ALA A 7 10.07 -18.96 -21.54
CA ALA A 7 9.26 -17.89 -20.97
C ALA A 7 10.21 -16.79 -20.47
N CYS A 8 9.98 -15.56 -20.93
CA CYS A 8 10.71 -14.37 -20.52
C CYS A 8 10.75 -14.26 -19.00
N GLY A 9 11.92 -14.47 -18.41
CA GLY A 9 12.25 -13.96 -17.08
C GLY A 9 12.54 -12.47 -17.16
N ALA A 10 11.53 -11.65 -17.49
CA ALA A 10 11.60 -10.23 -17.22
C ALA A 10 11.04 -10.05 -15.82
N GLN A 11 11.92 -9.95 -14.83
CA GLN A 11 11.54 -9.47 -13.50
C GLN A 11 10.88 -8.10 -13.72
N SER A 12 9.58 -7.97 -13.43
CA SER A 12 8.91 -6.68 -13.50
C SER A 12 9.69 -5.69 -12.64
N PRO A 13 9.90 -4.45 -13.11
CA PRO A 13 10.53 -3.43 -12.28
C PRO A 13 9.75 -3.29 -10.97
N PRO A 14 10.42 -2.96 -9.86
CA PRO A 14 9.73 -2.70 -8.61
C PRO A 14 8.67 -1.61 -8.83
N PRO A 15 7.51 -1.71 -8.16
CA PRO A 15 6.49 -0.69 -8.26
C PRO A 15 7.09 0.67 -7.86
N PRO A 16 6.70 1.76 -8.54
CA PRO A 16 7.11 3.09 -8.13
C PRO A 16 6.49 3.41 -6.77
N GLY A 17 7.23 4.10 -5.89
CA GLY A 17 6.70 4.56 -4.61
C GLY A 17 7.69 4.49 -3.46
N ASP A 18 7.17 4.84 -2.28
CA ASP A 18 7.92 4.86 -1.03
C ASP A 18 7.69 3.59 -0.22
N ILE A 19 8.72 3.13 0.51
CA ILE A 19 8.60 1.95 1.35
C ILE A 19 7.81 2.30 2.61
N VAL A 20 6.83 1.47 2.95
CA VAL A 20 5.99 1.61 4.15
C VAL A 20 5.89 0.30 4.91
N ASP A 21 5.59 0.42 6.20
CA ASP A 21 5.43 -0.72 7.08
C ASP A 21 4.07 -1.38 6.85
N CYS A 22 4.08 -2.70 6.64
CA CYS A 22 2.88 -3.51 6.55
C CYS A 22 3.06 -4.90 7.14
N ALA A 23 1.94 -5.50 7.53
CA ALA A 23 1.83 -6.89 7.94
C ALA A 23 0.67 -7.51 7.15
N ILE A 24 1.00 -8.34 6.16
CA ILE A 24 0.01 -8.93 5.24
C ILE A 24 -0.40 -10.31 5.74
N GLY A 25 -1.69 -10.47 6.03
CA GLY A 25 -2.28 -11.68 6.58
C GLY A 25 -2.23 -11.78 8.10
N ALA A 26 -3.10 -12.65 8.64
CA ALA A 26 -3.24 -12.84 10.07
C ALA A 26 -1.94 -13.38 10.70
N GLY A 27 -1.47 -12.69 11.75
CA GLY A 27 -0.27 -13.07 12.49
C GLY A 27 1.06 -12.64 11.87
N ALA A 28 1.05 -11.94 10.73
CA ALA A 28 2.25 -11.29 10.20
C ALA A 28 2.73 -10.19 11.15
N GLU A 29 4.03 -9.87 11.12
CA GLU A 29 4.63 -8.76 11.85
C GLU A 29 4.74 -7.52 10.95
N LEU A 30 4.63 -6.32 11.53
CA LEU A 30 4.85 -5.08 10.78
C LEU A 30 6.32 -5.00 10.37
N SER A 31 6.56 -4.77 9.08
CA SER A 31 7.92 -4.61 8.52
C SER A 31 7.90 -3.72 7.27
N PRO A 32 9.01 -3.04 6.94
CA PRO A 32 9.11 -2.10 5.81
C PRO A 32 9.23 -2.85 4.47
N VAL A 33 8.16 -3.53 4.06
CA VAL A 33 8.14 -4.43 2.89
C VAL A 33 7.06 -4.11 1.87
N CYS A 34 6.14 -3.20 2.18
CA CYS A 34 5.16 -2.72 1.20
C CYS A 34 5.66 -1.47 0.49
N THR A 35 5.10 -1.19 -0.69
CA THR A 35 5.38 0.03 -1.46
C THR A 35 4.11 0.86 -1.58
N LEU A 36 4.17 2.14 -1.18
CA LEU A 36 3.10 3.12 -1.33
C LEU A 36 3.30 3.93 -2.61
N GLU A 37 2.36 3.80 -3.54
CA GLU A 37 2.30 4.57 -4.76
C GLU A 37 1.24 5.67 -4.64
N LEU A 38 1.64 6.92 -4.91
CA LEU A 38 0.70 8.03 -5.08
C LEU A 38 0.31 8.14 -6.56
N VAL A 39 -0.98 8.03 -6.86
CA VAL A 39 -1.46 8.15 -8.23
C VAL A 39 -1.50 9.63 -8.63
N ALA A 40 -0.66 9.99 -9.59
CA ALA A 40 -0.48 11.39 -10.00
C ALA A 40 -1.79 12.04 -10.48
N GLY A 41 -2.08 13.23 -9.97
CA GLY A 41 -3.27 13.99 -10.34
C GLY A 41 -4.58 13.45 -9.78
N THR A 42 -4.54 12.48 -8.87
CA THR A 42 -5.72 11.93 -8.21
C THR A 42 -5.56 11.89 -6.68
N GLN A 43 -6.64 11.53 -5.99
CA GLN A 43 -6.63 11.26 -4.55
C GLN A 43 -6.29 9.80 -4.23
N GLU A 44 -6.09 8.96 -5.24
CA GLU A 44 -5.86 7.53 -5.06
C GLU A 44 -4.43 7.25 -4.61
N ILE A 45 -4.29 6.23 -3.77
CA ILE A 45 -3.03 5.57 -3.44
C ILE A 45 -3.17 4.07 -3.67
N VAL A 46 -2.05 3.43 -3.99
CA VAL A 46 -1.94 1.98 -4.10
C VAL A 46 -0.87 1.50 -3.13
N ILE A 47 -1.21 0.54 -2.28
CA ILE A 47 -0.23 -0.15 -1.43
C ILE A 47 0.06 -1.50 -2.06
N HIS A 48 1.26 -1.66 -2.61
CA HIS A 48 1.73 -2.91 -3.20
C HIS A 48 2.30 -3.83 -2.13
N HIS A 49 1.82 -5.06 -2.09
CA HIS A 49 2.23 -6.08 -1.13
C HIS A 49 3.41 -6.90 -1.66
N PRO A 50 4.25 -7.44 -0.76
CA PRO A 50 5.37 -8.32 -1.17
C PRO A 50 4.90 -9.65 -1.80
N ASP A 51 3.65 -10.05 -1.60
CA ASP A 51 3.05 -11.25 -2.20
C ASP A 51 2.49 -11.03 -3.61
N GLY A 52 2.60 -9.80 -4.14
CA GLY A 52 2.06 -9.40 -5.44
C GLY A 52 0.61 -8.93 -5.41
N GLY A 53 -0.05 -8.95 -4.24
CA GLY A 53 -1.34 -8.31 -4.02
C GLY A 53 -1.20 -6.79 -3.87
N PHE A 54 -2.34 -6.10 -3.79
CA PHE A 54 -2.36 -4.66 -3.50
C PHE A 54 -3.66 -4.23 -2.82
N ARG A 55 -3.65 -3.02 -2.27
CA ARG A 55 -4.84 -2.28 -1.83
C ARG A 55 -4.97 -0.96 -2.56
N ARG A 56 -6.20 -0.54 -2.88
CA ARG A 56 -6.49 0.80 -3.41
C ARG A 56 -7.29 1.59 -2.40
N LEU A 57 -6.83 2.79 -2.10
CA LEU A 57 -7.45 3.69 -1.12
C LEU A 57 -7.61 5.08 -1.74
N SER A 58 -8.68 5.79 -1.38
CA SER A 58 -8.78 7.23 -1.60
C SER A 58 -8.26 7.98 -0.38
N ARG A 59 -7.59 9.11 -0.64
CA ARG A 59 -7.20 10.10 0.35
C ARG A 59 -8.19 11.24 0.36
N ASP A 60 -8.72 11.57 1.54
CA ASP A 60 -9.36 12.86 1.75
C ASP A 60 -8.31 13.88 2.17
N LEU A 61 -7.95 14.79 1.24
CA LEU A 61 -6.93 15.81 1.49
C LEU A 61 -7.37 16.88 2.50
N ALA A 62 -8.67 17.00 2.79
CA ALA A 62 -9.16 17.97 3.78
C ALA A 62 -9.06 17.41 5.20
N THR A 63 -9.22 16.09 5.37
CA THR A 63 -9.23 15.44 6.69
C THR A 63 -8.02 14.56 6.97
N GLY A 64 -7.24 14.21 5.96
CA GLY A 64 -6.16 13.21 6.03
C GLY A 64 -6.66 11.77 6.11
N SER A 65 -7.97 11.53 5.99
CA SER A 65 -8.57 10.20 6.11
C SER A 65 -8.31 9.34 4.88
N LEU A 66 -8.26 8.02 5.07
CA LEU A 66 -8.18 7.02 4.00
C LEU A 66 -9.47 6.19 3.93
N ALA A 67 -9.89 5.80 2.72
CA ALA A 67 -11.02 4.91 2.52
C ALA A 67 -10.75 3.86 1.42
N PRO A 68 -11.12 2.58 1.61
CA PRO A 68 -10.99 1.54 0.58
C PRO A 68 -11.76 1.85 -0.72
N LEU A 69 -11.11 1.63 -1.87
CA LEU A 69 -11.68 1.76 -3.23
C LEU A 69 -11.80 0.43 -3.97
N ASP A 70 -11.24 -0.64 -3.42
CA ASP A 70 -11.19 -1.96 -4.03
C ASP A 70 -12.32 -2.91 -3.58
N GLY A 71 -13.27 -2.40 -2.78
CA GLY A 71 -14.34 -3.21 -2.22
C GLY A 71 -13.88 -4.15 -1.11
N ALA A 72 -12.69 -3.93 -0.54
CA ALA A 72 -12.23 -4.61 0.66
C ALA A 72 -13.09 -4.26 1.88
N GLU A 73 -12.77 -4.93 2.99
CA GLU A 73 -13.33 -4.62 4.30
C GLU A 73 -13.07 -3.15 4.69
N PRO A 74 -13.89 -2.57 5.59
CA PRO A 74 -13.66 -1.22 6.07
C PRO A 74 -12.27 -1.04 6.68
N LEU A 75 -11.66 0.12 6.42
CA LEU A 75 -10.46 0.56 7.13
C LEU A 75 -10.82 0.89 8.59
N VAL A 76 -10.07 0.32 9.52
CA VAL A 76 -10.22 0.57 10.96
C VAL A 76 -8.92 1.20 11.49
N PRO A 77 -8.94 2.47 11.92
CA PRO A 77 -7.77 3.12 12.49
C PRO A 77 -7.30 2.44 13.78
N GLU A 78 -5.98 2.30 13.95
CA GLU A 78 -5.34 1.88 15.18
C GLU A 78 -4.56 3.06 15.78
N PRO A 79 -4.95 3.56 16.96
CA PRO A 79 -4.23 4.66 17.60
C PRO A 79 -2.80 4.24 17.97
N VAL A 80 -1.81 5.04 17.57
CA VAL A 80 -0.40 4.83 17.92
C VAL A 80 0.26 6.13 18.37
N GLU A 81 1.24 6.02 19.28
CA GLU A 81 1.97 7.19 19.80
C GLU A 81 3.01 7.74 18.82
N SER A 82 3.40 6.95 17.81
CA SER A 82 4.45 7.32 16.83
C SER A 82 4.04 8.45 15.89
N GLY A 83 2.77 8.82 15.83
CA GLY A 83 2.24 9.79 14.88
C GLY A 83 2.04 9.23 13.46
N ALA A 84 2.37 7.95 13.23
CA ALA A 84 2.05 7.27 11.98
C ALA A 84 0.54 7.01 11.88
N LEU A 85 0.03 7.02 10.64
CA LEU A 85 -1.32 6.56 10.36
C LEU A 85 -1.32 5.02 10.33
N GLN A 86 -1.61 4.40 11.47
CA GLN A 86 -1.76 2.95 11.56
C GLN A 86 -3.23 2.53 11.43
N PHE A 87 -3.49 1.48 10.66
CA PHE A 87 -4.84 0.97 10.43
C PHE A 87 -4.86 -0.49 9.99
N VAL A 88 -6.04 -1.10 10.09
CA VAL A 88 -6.32 -2.48 9.67
C VAL A 88 -7.36 -2.49 8.54
N ILE A 89 -7.19 -3.40 7.58
CA ILE A 89 -8.22 -3.79 6.62
C ILE A 89 -8.25 -5.32 6.61
N GLY A 90 -9.34 -5.90 7.13
CA GLY A 90 -9.44 -7.34 7.33
C GLY A 90 -8.35 -7.86 8.26
N ALA A 91 -7.48 -8.74 7.74
CA ALA A 91 -6.35 -9.30 8.50
C ALA A 91 -5.03 -8.53 8.33
N ASP A 92 -5.00 -7.53 7.45
CA ASP A 92 -3.77 -6.81 7.11
C ASP A 92 -3.65 -5.53 7.92
N ARG A 93 -2.42 -5.20 8.32
CA ARG A 93 -2.11 -3.96 9.04
C ARG A 93 -1.12 -3.12 8.26
N TYR A 94 -1.29 -1.81 8.33
CA TYR A 94 -0.50 -0.84 7.61
C TYR A 94 -0.10 0.28 8.56
N SER A 95 1.12 0.81 8.43
CA SER A 95 1.60 1.97 9.15
C SER A 95 2.26 2.91 8.15
N ILE A 96 1.65 4.08 7.95
CA ILE A 96 2.07 5.04 6.94
C ILE A 96 2.51 6.35 7.61
N PRO A 97 3.76 6.79 7.41
CA PRO A 97 4.18 8.14 7.79
C PRO A 97 3.32 9.22 7.09
N PRO A 98 2.75 10.20 7.81
CA PRO A 98 1.83 11.18 7.22
C PRO A 98 2.43 12.00 6.08
N ASP A 99 3.74 12.28 6.12
CA ASP A 99 4.49 13.02 5.10
C ASP A 99 4.46 12.32 3.73
N LEU A 100 4.36 10.99 3.71
CA LEU A 100 4.22 10.23 2.46
C LEU A 100 2.82 10.33 1.83
N LEU A 101 1.82 10.81 2.57
CA LEU A 101 0.46 11.00 2.08
C LEU A 101 0.19 12.42 1.58
N GLU A 102 1.08 13.36 1.92
CA GLU A 102 0.97 14.75 1.51
C GLU A 102 1.05 14.87 -0.02
N PRO A 103 0.29 15.79 -0.64
CA PRO A 103 0.47 16.09 -2.06
C PRO A 103 1.89 16.61 -2.28
N VAL A 104 2.62 16.05 -3.25
CA VAL A 104 3.90 16.61 -3.69
C VAL A 104 3.65 18.05 -4.17
N GLN A 105 4.11 19.03 -3.39
CA GLN A 105 3.99 20.43 -3.77
C GLN A 105 4.89 20.70 -4.99
N PRO A 106 4.38 21.34 -6.05
CA PRO A 106 5.18 21.67 -7.23
C PRO A 106 6.24 22.73 -6.97
#